data_AF-A0A1G7SI10-F1
#
_entry.id   AF-A0A1G7SI10-F1
#
_cell.length_a   1.000
_cell.length_b   1.000
_cell.length_c   1.000
_cell.angle_alpha   90.00
_cell.angle_beta   90.00
_cell.angle_gamma   90.00
#
_symmetry.space_group_name_H-M   'P 1'
#
loop_
_entity.id
_entity.type
_entity.pdbx_description
1 polymer ?
#
loop_
_entity_poly.entity_id
_entity_poly.type
_entity_poly.pdbx_seq_one_letter_code
_entity_poly.pdbx_strand_id
1 'polypeptide(L)'
;MSGADRLEDGFPHGTTQGYEQGCRGGWCPEGNAHGLSCKRAKQLAAGDYRYQRLVKQDLTPGQIADQLGLAPETHQPPKRKPAVQEDDTDDVVDVEPEEPTMSTITQKPTPAEKPKAKKPAPKPAPPKKPAQQRDTVETTAQYEKRRRDEARAWARENGVNIGSRGRLPDQVAYAFLKQDASLLPGGRQETPAEAPEPAELTDEPQETGTPEDEAHAVGEDGLASVFVGEVAIDWTQVGLTAVGADISIQADPQQAVDIMALIRERDTAEAALALTLRKWDESVRELRGERVATRVMRASLNMHTRLLESASAREETNEQILDDYANEIRRNHDEIRRLRTENEQLKAQQPWWKRVAS
;
A
#
# COMPACT_ATOMS: atom_id res chain seq x y z
N MET A 1 2.05 30.27 35.05
CA MET A 1 2.38 28.95 35.64
C MET A 1 3.84 28.69 35.38
N SER A 2 4.62 28.53 36.44
CA SER A 2 6.06 28.31 36.34
C SER A 2 6.30 26.97 35.64
N GLY A 3 7.46 26.80 34.98
CA GLY A 3 7.79 25.51 34.36
C GLY A 3 7.88 24.35 35.35
N ALA A 4 8.01 24.64 36.65
CA ALA A 4 8.12 23.67 37.73
C ALA A 4 6.76 23.06 38.12
N ASP A 5 5.67 23.84 38.06
CA ASP A 5 4.32 23.33 38.40
C ASP A 5 3.80 22.28 37.39
N ARG A 6 4.45 22.14 36.22
CA ARG A 6 4.07 21.20 35.16
C ARG A 6 4.50 19.74 35.38
N LEU A 7 5.35 19.47 36.37
CA LEU A 7 5.91 18.13 36.62
C LEU A 7 5.17 17.36 37.72
N GLU A 8 4.39 18.05 38.56
CA GLU A 8 3.52 17.42 39.60
C GLU A 8 2.08 17.24 39.14
N ASP A 9 1.79 17.62 37.90
CA ASP A 9 0.48 17.50 37.32
C ASP A 9 0.14 16.00 37.17
N GLY A 10 -0.68 15.46 38.08
CA GLY A 10 -1.11 14.06 38.15
C GLY A 10 -1.98 13.58 36.99
N PHE A 11 -1.74 14.07 35.78
CA PHE A 11 -2.41 13.68 34.56
C PHE A 11 -1.54 12.79 33.66
N PRO A 12 -2.15 11.99 32.76
CA PRO A 12 -1.39 11.09 31.90
C PRO A 12 -0.60 11.85 30.83
N HIS A 13 0.73 11.82 30.93
CA HIS A 13 1.62 12.31 29.89
C HIS A 13 1.68 11.34 28.69
N GLY A 14 2.19 11.80 27.55
CA GLY A 14 2.30 11.01 26.31
C GLY A 14 0.96 10.66 25.66
N THR A 15 -0.14 11.29 26.08
CA THR A 15 -1.50 11.06 25.57
C THR A 15 -2.12 12.33 24.99
N THR A 16 -3.22 12.18 24.24
CA THR A 16 -4.04 13.30 23.77
C THR A 16 -4.71 14.04 24.92
N GLN A 17 -5.11 13.33 25.97
CA GLN A 17 -5.75 13.91 27.16
C GLN A 17 -4.77 14.81 27.91
N GLY A 18 -3.53 14.37 28.12
CA GLY A 18 -2.49 15.19 28.74
C GLY A 18 -2.20 16.49 27.96
N TYR A 19 -2.33 16.46 26.63
CA TYR A 19 -2.21 17.68 25.81
C TYR A 19 -3.35 18.68 26.06
N GLU A 20 -4.58 18.16 26.16
CA GLU A 20 -5.79 18.96 26.41
C GLU A 20 -5.77 19.57 27.82
N GLN A 21 -5.17 18.86 28.77
CA GLN A 21 -4.98 19.30 30.16
C GLN A 21 -3.78 20.26 30.35
N GLY A 22 -3.03 20.57 29.27
CA GLY A 22 -2.07 21.68 29.27
C GLY A 22 -0.61 21.30 29.05
N CYS A 23 -0.28 20.02 28.91
CA CYS A 23 1.07 19.57 28.55
C CYS A 23 1.34 19.84 27.06
N ARG A 24 1.70 21.09 26.75
CA ARG A 24 2.04 21.54 25.38
C ARG A 24 3.52 21.84 25.19
N GLY A 25 4.30 21.79 26.27
CA GLY A 25 5.73 22.13 26.27
C GLY A 25 6.60 21.00 25.71
N GLY A 26 7.84 21.35 25.33
CA GLY A 26 8.84 20.35 24.94
C GLY A 26 9.24 19.43 26.10
N TRP A 27 9.07 19.87 27.35
CA TRP A 27 9.45 19.12 28.55
C TRP A 27 8.40 18.10 28.99
N CYS A 28 7.90 17.28 28.05
CA CYS A 28 7.01 16.18 28.40
C CYS A 28 7.85 14.99 28.91
N PRO A 29 7.58 14.43 30.11
CA PRO A 29 8.38 13.32 30.65
C PRO A 29 8.35 12.09 29.73
N GLU A 30 7.18 11.72 29.20
CA GLU A 30 7.03 10.65 28.21
C GLU A 30 7.70 10.95 26.86
N GLY A 31 7.78 12.23 26.48
CA GLY A 31 8.53 12.67 25.31
C GLY A 31 10.04 12.41 25.46
N ASN A 32 10.57 12.66 26.65
CA ASN A 32 11.98 12.44 26.94
C ASN A 32 12.31 10.96 27.14
N ALA A 33 11.44 10.21 27.82
CA ALA A 33 11.66 8.80 28.12
C ALA A 33 11.47 7.90 26.89
N HIS A 34 10.40 8.14 26.12
CA HIS A 34 9.96 7.24 25.05
C HIS A 34 9.85 7.90 23.68
N GLY A 35 9.94 9.22 23.58
CA GLY A 35 9.82 9.92 22.28
C GLY A 35 8.39 10.27 21.89
N LEU A 36 7.44 10.05 22.80
CA LEU A 36 6.03 10.36 22.58
C LEU A 36 5.57 11.45 23.56
N SER A 37 5.81 12.71 23.20
CA SER A 37 5.30 13.85 23.97
C SER A 37 3.78 14.03 23.79
N CYS A 38 3.08 14.66 24.74
CA CYS A 38 1.64 14.96 24.61
C CYS A 38 1.33 15.74 23.32
N LYS A 39 2.20 16.68 22.94
CA LYS A 39 2.10 17.43 21.69
C LYS A 39 2.18 16.50 20.47
N ARG A 40 3.13 15.56 20.48
CA ARG A 40 3.29 14.57 19.41
C ARG A 40 2.13 13.59 19.36
N ALA A 41 1.64 13.14 20.51
CA ALA A 41 0.43 12.32 20.63
C ALA A 41 -0.80 13.01 19.99
N LYS A 42 -1.00 14.32 20.23
CA LYS A 42 -2.08 15.09 19.57
C LYS A 42 -1.90 15.20 18.05
N GLN A 43 -0.67 15.40 17.58
CA GLN A 43 -0.37 15.44 16.14
C GLN A 43 -0.64 14.07 15.47
N LEU A 44 -0.17 12.98 16.08
CA LEU A 44 -0.40 11.62 15.59
C LEU A 44 -1.89 11.27 15.62
N ALA A 45 -2.62 11.64 16.67
CA ALA A 45 -4.06 11.42 16.75
C ALA A 45 -4.84 12.06 15.59
N ALA A 46 -4.36 13.18 15.05
CA ALA A 46 -5.02 13.89 13.95
C ALA A 46 -4.79 13.25 12.56
N GLY A 47 -3.70 12.49 12.36
CA GLY A 47 -3.30 12.04 11.02
C GLY A 47 -2.83 10.59 10.89
N ASP A 48 -2.52 9.91 12.00
CA ASP A 48 -1.97 8.56 12.00
C ASP A 48 -2.99 7.54 12.54
N TYR A 49 -3.53 6.74 11.61
CA TYR A 49 -4.47 5.68 11.93
C TYR A 49 -3.83 4.55 12.76
N ARG A 50 -2.52 4.27 12.60
CA ARG A 50 -1.82 3.27 13.45
C ARG A 50 -1.84 3.73 14.89
N TYR A 51 -1.48 4.98 15.17
CA TYR A 51 -1.55 5.53 16.52
C TYR A 51 -2.96 5.38 17.13
N GLN A 52 -4.01 5.75 16.39
CA GLN A 52 -5.39 5.60 16.87
C GLN A 52 -5.76 4.14 17.20
N ARG A 53 -5.28 3.17 16.39
CA ARG A 53 -5.50 1.74 16.66
C ARG A 53 -4.78 1.27 17.92
N LEU A 54 -3.57 1.75 18.17
CA LEU A 54 -2.78 1.40 19.35
C LEU A 54 -3.38 2.00 20.63
N VAL A 55 -3.90 3.23 20.57
CA VAL A 55 -4.63 3.83 21.70
C VAL A 55 -5.90 3.04 22.02
N LYS A 56 -6.64 2.57 21.01
CA LYS A 56 -7.82 1.70 21.20
C LYS A 56 -7.52 0.34 21.82
N GLN A 57 -6.25 -0.07 21.83
CA GLN A 57 -5.78 -1.30 22.47
C GLN A 57 -5.34 -1.07 23.93
N ASP A 58 -5.59 0.12 24.48
CA ASP A 58 -5.20 0.54 25.82
C ASP A 58 -3.69 0.36 26.11
N LEU A 59 -2.86 0.51 25.07
CA LEU A 59 -1.41 0.46 25.21
C LEU A 59 -0.88 1.72 25.91
N THR A 60 0.16 1.52 26.72
CA THR A 60 0.85 2.63 27.40
C THR A 60 1.59 3.52 26.38
N PRO A 61 1.83 4.81 26.69
CA PRO A 61 2.57 5.71 25.80
C PRO A 61 3.93 5.16 25.35
N GLY A 62 4.68 4.51 26.25
CA GLY A 62 5.96 3.87 25.92
C GLY A 62 5.81 2.74 24.88
N GLN A 63 4.83 1.85 25.06
CA GLN A 63 4.56 0.77 24.09
C GLN A 63 4.11 1.31 22.73
N ILE A 64 3.32 2.38 22.72
CA ILE A 64 2.91 3.05 21.48
C ILE A 64 4.14 3.62 20.76
N ALA A 65 5.05 4.25 21.51
CA ALA A 65 6.27 4.80 20.95
C ALA A 65 7.18 3.73 20.33
N ASP A 66 7.37 2.60 21.03
CA ASP A 66 8.17 1.46 20.54
C ASP A 66 7.59 0.89 19.25
N GLN A 67 6.27 0.69 19.18
CA GLN A 67 5.62 0.15 17.98
C GLN A 67 5.62 1.13 16.79
N LEU A 68 5.65 2.43 17.07
CA LEU A 68 5.78 3.46 16.03
C LEU A 68 7.25 3.74 15.66
N GLY A 69 8.22 3.15 16.36
CA GLY A 69 9.64 3.39 16.13
C GLY A 69 10.04 4.83 16.45
N LEU A 70 9.40 5.45 17.44
CA LEU A 70 9.75 6.79 17.88
C LEU A 70 10.97 6.73 18.79
N ALA A 71 12.02 7.46 18.44
CA ALA A 71 13.17 7.63 19.32
C ALA A 71 12.87 8.72 20.37
N PRO A 72 13.40 8.59 21.60
CA PRO A 72 13.28 9.61 22.64
C PRO A 72 13.72 10.99 22.11
N GLU A 73 12.92 12.02 22.41
CA GLU A 73 13.23 13.39 21.99
C GLU A 73 14.44 13.87 22.81
N THR A 74 15.64 13.72 22.25
CA THR A 74 16.79 14.43 22.79
C THR A 74 16.52 15.91 22.58
N HIS A 75 16.35 16.65 23.68
CA HIS A 75 16.26 18.11 23.65
C HIS A 75 17.51 18.67 22.99
N GLN A 76 17.46 18.86 21.67
CA GLN A 76 18.44 19.69 21.02
C GLN A 76 18.16 21.10 21.55
N PRO A 77 19.13 21.73 22.23
CA PRO A 77 18.96 23.10 22.68
C PRO A 77 18.54 23.91 21.45
N PRO A 78 17.54 24.80 21.58
CA PRO A 78 17.02 25.54 20.44
C PRO A 78 18.21 26.17 19.73
N LYS A 79 18.45 25.75 18.47
CA LYS A 79 19.51 26.33 17.66
C LYS A 79 19.27 27.83 17.69
N ARG A 80 20.14 28.56 18.41
CA ARG A 80 20.10 30.02 18.44
C ARG A 80 20.04 30.44 16.98
N LYS A 81 18.96 31.10 16.57
CA LYS A 81 18.89 31.70 15.24
C LYS A 81 20.17 32.53 15.12
N PRO A 82 20.99 32.33 14.08
CA PRO A 82 22.16 33.18 13.88
C PRO A 82 21.66 34.61 13.95
N ALA A 83 22.23 35.40 14.87
CA ALA A 83 21.87 36.79 15.04
C ALA A 83 21.98 37.41 13.65
N VAL A 84 20.83 37.82 13.09
CA VAL A 84 20.81 38.71 11.94
C VAL A 84 21.54 39.93 12.45
N GLN A 85 22.74 40.19 11.93
CA GLN A 85 23.37 41.48 12.06
C GLN A 85 22.38 42.44 11.38
N GLU A 86 21.66 43.20 12.20
CA GLU A 86 20.95 44.37 11.76
C GLU A 86 22.04 45.30 11.23
N ASP A 87 22.21 45.32 9.90
CA ASP A 87 22.99 46.35 9.23
C ASP A 87 22.27 47.67 9.53
N ASP A 88 22.90 48.49 10.37
CA ASP A 88 22.60 49.90 10.57
C ASP A 88 22.67 50.62 9.21
N THR A 89 21.55 50.67 8.50
CA THR A 89 21.30 51.73 7.52
C THR A 89 20.35 52.74 8.14
N ASP A 90 20.91 53.57 9.01
CA ASP A 90 20.47 54.94 9.20
C ASP A 90 20.66 55.69 7.88
N ASP A 91 19.60 55.85 7.10
CA ASP A 91 19.46 57.01 6.21
C ASP A 91 17.99 57.45 6.23
N VAL A 92 17.76 58.36 7.17
CA VAL A 92 16.57 59.17 7.31
C VAL A 92 16.49 60.09 6.09
N VAL A 93 15.61 59.78 5.15
CA VAL A 93 15.09 60.79 4.22
C VAL A 93 13.67 61.11 4.67
N ASP A 94 13.59 62.24 5.37
CA ASP A 94 12.38 63.00 5.66
C ASP A 94 11.66 63.27 4.32
N VAL A 95 10.51 62.62 4.11
CA VAL A 95 9.61 62.93 2.98
C VAL A 95 8.33 63.50 3.57
N GLU A 96 8.30 64.82 3.52
CA GLU A 96 7.17 65.71 3.79
C GLU A 96 5.99 65.39 2.84
N PRO A 97 4.74 65.32 3.33
CA PRO A 97 3.59 65.02 2.49
C PRO A 97 3.02 66.31 1.87
N GLU A 98 3.24 66.52 0.57
CA GLU A 98 2.48 67.52 -0.20
C GLU A 98 1.27 66.91 -0.93
N GLU A 99 0.20 67.70 -0.90
CA GLU A 99 -1.17 67.45 -1.35
C GLU A 99 -1.35 67.35 -2.88
N PRO A 100 -2.53 66.87 -3.35
CA PRO A 100 -2.74 66.57 -4.77
C PRO A 100 -3.26 67.78 -5.55
N THR A 101 -2.62 68.10 -6.68
CA THR A 101 -3.21 68.96 -7.71
C THR A 101 -3.16 68.33 -9.10
N MET A 102 -4.34 68.29 -9.73
CA MET A 102 -4.53 67.94 -11.13
C MET A 102 -3.95 69.02 -12.07
N SER A 103 -3.37 68.61 -13.20
CA SER A 103 -3.77 69.06 -14.55
C SER A 103 -2.80 68.60 -15.64
N THR A 104 -3.40 68.00 -16.66
CA THR A 104 -3.07 67.92 -18.09
C THR A 104 -2.00 68.90 -18.61
N ILE A 105 -1.05 68.41 -19.44
CA ILE A 105 -0.64 69.00 -20.73
C ILE A 105 0.19 67.98 -21.55
N THR A 106 -0.25 67.82 -22.80
CA THR A 106 0.33 67.09 -23.93
C THR A 106 1.49 67.84 -24.57
N GLN A 107 2.68 67.23 -24.77
CA GLN A 107 3.67 67.53 -25.85
C GLN A 107 4.52 66.28 -26.16
N LYS A 108 4.37 65.66 -27.34
CA LYS A 108 5.20 65.72 -28.58
C LYS A 108 6.60 65.06 -28.48
N PRO A 109 6.86 63.96 -29.22
CA PRO A 109 8.18 63.32 -29.25
C PRO A 109 9.11 63.99 -30.28
N THR A 110 10.39 64.12 -29.92
CA THR A 110 11.46 64.45 -30.87
C THR A 110 12.63 63.48 -30.65
N PRO A 111 13.26 62.93 -31.71
CA PRO A 111 14.27 61.88 -31.61
C PRO A 111 15.70 62.42 -31.75
N ALA A 112 16.58 61.99 -30.83
CA ALA A 112 18.05 61.89 -30.89
C ALA A 112 18.51 61.78 -29.42
N GLU A 113 19.50 61.02 -28.98
CA GLU A 113 20.81 60.77 -29.57
C GLU A 113 21.45 59.60 -28.79
N LYS A 114 22.16 58.70 -29.48
CA LYS A 114 22.90 57.58 -28.87
C LYS A 114 24.13 58.08 -28.11
N PRO A 115 24.35 57.71 -26.83
CA PRO A 115 25.68 57.67 -26.25
C PRO A 115 26.29 56.28 -26.46
N LYS A 116 27.38 56.23 -27.23
CA LYS A 116 28.29 55.09 -27.27
C LYS A 116 29.08 55.01 -25.96
N ALA A 117 29.07 53.81 -25.38
CA ALA A 117 30.15 53.16 -24.66
C ALA A 117 30.69 53.76 -23.34
N LYS A 118 30.48 53.01 -22.25
CA LYS A 118 31.58 52.56 -21.39
C LYS A 118 31.27 51.15 -20.86
N LYS A 119 32.10 50.19 -21.27
CA LYS A 119 32.09 48.80 -20.80
C LYS A 119 32.37 48.81 -19.28
N PRO A 120 31.45 48.35 -18.41
CA PRO A 120 31.78 48.18 -17.00
C PRO A 120 32.81 47.05 -16.86
N ALA A 121 33.86 47.32 -16.10
CA ALA A 121 34.87 46.33 -15.73
C ALA A 121 34.22 45.12 -15.04
N PRO A 122 34.72 43.89 -15.28
CA PRO A 122 34.18 42.69 -14.64
C PRO A 122 34.34 42.79 -13.13
N LYS A 123 33.21 42.79 -12.41
CA LYS A 123 33.19 42.65 -10.94
C LYS A 123 33.93 41.36 -10.55
N PRO A 124 34.78 41.38 -9.50
CA PRO A 124 35.44 40.19 -9.00
C PRO A 124 34.38 39.15 -8.60
N ALA A 125 34.56 37.93 -9.10
CA ALA A 125 33.66 36.82 -8.85
C ALA A 125 33.55 36.58 -7.32
N PRO A 126 32.33 36.44 -6.77
CA PRO A 126 32.16 36.13 -5.36
C PRO A 126 32.80 34.77 -5.06
N PRO A 127 33.45 34.61 -3.88
CA PRO A 127 34.08 33.37 -3.49
C PRO A 127 33.06 32.23 -3.55
N LYS A 128 33.41 31.16 -4.28
CA LYS A 128 32.62 29.92 -4.35
C LYS A 128 32.39 29.41 -2.93
N LYS A 129 31.17 29.61 -2.40
CA LYS A 129 30.69 28.89 -1.23
C LYS A 129 30.90 27.38 -1.49
N PRO A 130 31.45 26.62 -0.54
CA PRO A 130 31.55 25.17 -0.68
C PRO A 130 30.14 24.65 -0.96
N ALA A 131 29.99 23.94 -2.08
CA ALA A 131 28.74 23.32 -2.48
C ALA A 131 28.32 22.39 -1.34
N GLN A 132 27.36 22.87 -0.54
CA GLN A 132 26.66 22.02 0.41
C GLN A 132 26.11 20.86 -0.41
N GLN A 133 26.58 19.66 -0.08
CA GLN A 133 26.10 18.40 -0.66
C GLN A 133 24.59 18.37 -0.43
N ARG A 134 23.83 18.75 -1.45
CA ARG A 134 22.40 18.48 -1.48
C ARG A 134 22.30 16.98 -1.65
N ASP A 135 21.69 16.32 -0.69
CA ASP A 135 21.23 14.95 -0.83
C ASP A 135 20.36 14.90 -2.09
N THR A 136 20.95 14.46 -3.19
CA THR A 136 20.23 14.28 -4.45
C THR A 136 19.27 13.14 -4.21
N VAL A 137 17.99 13.47 -4.05
CA VAL A 137 16.91 12.50 -3.97
C VAL A 137 17.00 11.64 -5.23
N GLU A 138 17.32 10.37 -5.03
CA GLU A 138 17.43 9.40 -6.10
C GLU A 138 16.08 9.30 -6.81
N THR A 139 16.10 9.46 -8.13
CA THR A 139 14.87 9.35 -8.93
C THR A 139 14.41 7.90 -8.95
N THR A 140 13.09 7.67 -9.05
CA THR A 140 12.52 6.31 -9.16
C THR A 140 13.17 5.47 -10.27
N ALA A 141 13.54 6.10 -11.38
CA ALA A 141 14.23 5.44 -12.49
C ALA A 141 15.65 4.97 -12.13
N GLN A 142 16.39 5.76 -11.32
CA GLN A 142 17.71 5.37 -10.82
C GLN A 142 17.60 4.20 -9.84
N TYR A 143 16.62 4.24 -8.93
CA TYR A 143 16.33 3.16 -8.00
C TYR A 143 15.99 1.84 -8.73
N GLU A 144 15.11 1.88 -9.73
CA GLU A 144 14.74 0.70 -10.52
C GLU A 144 15.90 0.14 -11.36
N LYS A 145 16.82 1.02 -11.80
CA LYS A 145 18.03 0.60 -12.48
C LYS A 145 18.97 -0.12 -11.50
N ARG A 146 19.26 0.49 -10.36
CA ARG A 146 20.11 -0.10 -9.31
C ARG A 146 19.58 -1.47 -8.88
N ARG A 147 18.27 -1.56 -8.61
CA ARG A 147 17.62 -2.82 -8.21
C ARG A 147 17.71 -3.92 -9.27
N ARG A 148 17.63 -3.57 -10.56
CA ARG A 148 17.84 -4.54 -11.65
C ARG A 148 19.28 -5.02 -11.73
N ASP A 149 20.24 -4.14 -11.47
CA ASP A 149 21.67 -4.48 -11.48
C ASP A 149 22.02 -5.39 -10.28
N GLU A 150 21.45 -5.12 -9.11
CA GLU A 150 21.50 -5.98 -7.92
C GLU A 150 20.93 -7.38 -8.21
N ALA A 151 19.73 -7.46 -8.80
CA ALA A 151 19.12 -8.75 -9.14
C ALA A 151 19.95 -9.57 -10.14
N ARG A 152 20.65 -8.91 -11.09
CA ARG A 152 21.59 -9.60 -12.00
C ARG A 152 22.86 -10.06 -11.30
N ALA A 153 23.39 -9.29 -10.36
CA ALA A 153 24.54 -9.69 -9.56
C ALA A 153 24.21 -10.92 -8.73
N TRP A 154 23.07 -10.87 -8.02
CA TRP A 154 22.55 -11.98 -7.23
C TRP A 154 22.33 -13.24 -8.07
N ALA A 155 21.75 -13.13 -9.26
CA ALA A 155 21.56 -14.28 -10.14
C ALA A 155 22.88 -14.90 -10.62
N ARG A 156 23.91 -14.08 -10.91
CA ARG A 156 25.26 -14.55 -11.28
C ARG A 156 25.97 -15.26 -10.13
N GLU A 157 25.81 -14.76 -8.91
CA GLU A 157 26.33 -15.41 -7.69
C GLU A 157 25.71 -16.80 -7.49
N ASN A 158 24.45 -16.98 -7.90
CA ASN A 158 23.72 -18.26 -7.85
C ASN A 158 23.89 -19.12 -9.12
N GLY A 159 24.90 -18.83 -9.95
CA GLY A 159 25.27 -19.64 -11.12
C GLY A 159 24.38 -19.46 -12.35
N VAL A 160 23.45 -18.51 -12.37
CA VAL A 160 22.60 -18.23 -13.54
C VAL A 160 23.33 -17.27 -14.48
N ASN A 161 23.59 -17.71 -15.71
CA ASN A 161 24.22 -16.88 -16.73
C ASN A 161 23.20 -15.89 -17.34
N ILE A 162 23.24 -14.64 -16.90
CA ILE A 162 22.39 -13.55 -17.41
C ILE A 162 23.25 -12.47 -18.07
N GLY A 163 22.83 -12.01 -19.25
CA GLY A 163 23.48 -10.91 -19.95
C GLY A 163 23.58 -9.62 -19.12
N SER A 164 24.61 -8.82 -19.37
CA SER A 164 24.90 -7.59 -18.60
C SER A 164 23.90 -6.45 -18.83
N ARG A 165 23.10 -6.50 -19.90
CA ARG A 165 22.11 -5.48 -20.31
C ARG A 165 20.81 -6.13 -20.76
N GLY A 166 19.74 -5.33 -20.77
CA GLY A 166 18.41 -5.76 -21.26
C GLY A 166 17.40 -6.04 -20.16
N ARG A 167 16.24 -6.61 -20.56
CA ARG A 167 15.17 -6.96 -19.64
C ARG A 167 15.58 -8.15 -18.77
N LEU A 168 15.29 -8.08 -17.47
CA LEU A 168 15.50 -9.20 -16.56
C LEU A 168 14.39 -10.24 -16.80
N PRO A 169 14.67 -11.55 -16.91
CA PRO A 169 13.64 -12.56 -16.95
C PRO A 169 12.74 -12.48 -15.71
N ASP A 170 11.42 -12.61 -15.89
CA ASP A 170 10.46 -12.39 -14.81
C ASP A 170 10.65 -13.37 -13.64
N GLN A 171 11.07 -14.62 -13.93
CA GLN A 171 11.41 -15.62 -12.91
C GLN A 171 12.59 -15.19 -12.02
N VAL A 172 13.63 -14.60 -12.60
CA VAL A 172 14.80 -14.11 -11.83
C VAL A 172 14.41 -12.90 -10.98
N ALA A 173 13.58 -12.01 -11.52
CA ALA A 173 13.05 -10.89 -10.75
C ALA A 173 12.22 -11.39 -9.55
N TYR A 174 11.37 -12.40 -9.75
CA TYR A 174 10.57 -13.00 -8.70
C TYR A 174 11.41 -13.73 -7.64
N ALA A 175 12.38 -14.54 -8.07
CA ALA A 175 13.32 -15.24 -7.17
C ALA A 175 14.11 -14.26 -6.30
N PHE A 176 14.60 -13.16 -6.88
CA PHE A 176 15.29 -12.08 -6.15
C PHE A 176 14.39 -11.41 -5.10
N LEU A 177 13.12 -11.13 -5.45
CA LEU A 177 12.16 -10.55 -4.50
C LEU A 177 11.84 -11.48 -3.34
N LYS A 178 11.89 -12.80 -3.56
CA LYS A 178 11.66 -13.82 -2.54
C LYS A 178 12.93 -14.25 -1.82
N GLN A 179 14.10 -13.82 -2.29
CA GLN A 179 15.42 -14.27 -1.82
C GLN A 179 15.57 -15.80 -1.84
N ASP A 180 14.96 -16.45 -2.84
CA ASP A 180 14.91 -17.90 -2.94
C ASP A 180 15.61 -18.36 -4.22
N ALA A 181 16.82 -18.89 -4.07
CA ALA A 181 17.64 -19.37 -5.18
C ALA A 181 17.07 -20.63 -5.84
N SER A 182 16.21 -21.40 -5.14
CA SER A 182 15.60 -22.61 -5.71
C SER A 182 14.63 -22.33 -6.86
N LEU A 183 14.13 -21.09 -6.94
CA LEU A 183 13.24 -20.61 -7.99
C LEU A 183 13.98 -20.16 -9.26
N LEU A 184 15.31 -20.19 -9.26
CA LEU A 184 16.11 -19.76 -10.41
C LEU A 184 16.10 -20.83 -11.52
N PRO A 185 15.83 -20.44 -12.77
CA PRO A 185 15.89 -21.36 -13.90
C PRO A 185 17.34 -21.82 -14.11
N GLY A 186 17.56 -23.13 -14.04
CA GLY A 186 18.91 -23.71 -14.16
C GLY A 186 19.75 -23.57 -12.90
N GLY A 187 19.15 -23.25 -11.75
CA GLY A 187 19.81 -23.38 -10.45
C GLY A 187 20.41 -24.77 -10.34
N ARG A 188 21.71 -24.82 -10.03
CA ARG A 188 22.50 -26.04 -9.90
C ARG A 188 21.69 -27.03 -9.06
N GLN A 189 21.06 -28.02 -9.69
CA GLN A 189 20.76 -29.24 -8.97
C GLN A 189 22.14 -29.67 -8.48
N GLU A 190 22.36 -29.60 -7.18
CA GLU A 190 23.49 -30.27 -6.56
C GLU A 190 23.38 -31.70 -7.05
N THR A 191 24.15 -32.04 -8.09
CA THR A 191 24.42 -33.42 -8.45
C THR A 191 24.85 -34.06 -7.14
N PRO A 192 24.03 -34.98 -6.59
CA PRO A 192 24.34 -35.61 -5.32
C PRO A 192 25.77 -36.09 -5.38
N ALA A 193 26.53 -35.74 -4.34
CA ALA A 193 27.95 -36.05 -4.23
C ALA A 193 28.22 -37.47 -4.74
N GLU A 194 29.11 -37.54 -5.71
CA GLU A 194 29.73 -38.72 -6.30
C GLU A 194 29.73 -39.91 -5.32
N ALA A 195 28.80 -40.84 -5.55
CA ALA A 195 28.81 -42.13 -4.91
C ALA A 195 30.11 -42.86 -5.29
N PRO A 196 30.77 -43.55 -4.35
CA PRO A 196 32.07 -44.17 -4.59
C PRO A 196 31.99 -45.21 -5.72
N GLU A 197 33.08 -45.29 -6.50
CA GLU A 197 33.30 -46.20 -7.62
C GLU A 197 32.63 -47.57 -7.44
N PRO A 198 31.82 -48.04 -8.42
CA PRO A 198 31.37 -49.42 -8.42
C PRO A 198 32.54 -50.33 -8.76
N ALA A 199 32.85 -51.23 -7.82
CA ALA A 199 33.71 -52.36 -8.06
C ALA A 199 33.17 -53.24 -9.20
N GLU A 200 34.13 -53.77 -9.94
CA GLU A 200 34.09 -54.73 -11.03
C GLU A 200 32.93 -55.76 -11.04
N LEU A 201 32.38 -55.91 -12.25
CA LEU A 201 32.30 -57.17 -13.00
C LEU A 201 31.41 -58.29 -12.44
N THR A 202 30.28 -58.57 -13.13
CA THR A 202 30.03 -59.89 -13.73
C THR A 202 28.86 -59.82 -14.71
N ASP A 203 29.09 -60.33 -15.91
CA ASP A 203 28.13 -60.66 -16.97
C ASP A 203 27.07 -61.67 -16.48
N GLU A 204 25.80 -61.46 -16.85
CA GLU A 204 24.88 -62.54 -17.23
C GLU A 204 23.72 -62.01 -18.10
N PRO A 205 23.30 -62.71 -19.18
CA PRO A 205 22.22 -62.27 -20.06
C PRO A 205 20.92 -63.05 -19.76
N GLN A 206 19.79 -62.35 -19.58
CA GLN A 206 18.47 -62.99 -19.65
C GLN A 206 17.46 -62.18 -20.46
N GLU A 207 17.21 -62.74 -21.64
CA GLU A 207 15.93 -63.10 -22.24
C GLU A 207 14.75 -62.11 -22.27
N THR A 208 14.40 -61.85 -23.52
CA THR A 208 13.15 -61.34 -24.07
C THR A 208 11.91 -62.08 -23.55
N GLY A 209 10.91 -61.32 -23.08
CA GLY A 209 9.56 -61.80 -22.85
C GLY A 209 8.53 -60.70 -23.11
N THR A 210 7.96 -60.69 -24.30
CA THR A 210 6.69 -60.01 -24.62
C THR A 210 5.53 -60.75 -23.95
N PRO A 211 4.47 -60.02 -23.55
CA PRO A 211 3.13 -60.54 -23.84
C PRO A 211 2.27 -59.53 -24.59
N GLU A 212 1.62 -60.09 -25.60
CA GLU A 212 0.53 -59.53 -26.40
C GLU A 212 -0.77 -59.42 -25.58
N ASP A 213 -1.62 -58.51 -26.04
CA ASP A 213 -3.09 -58.58 -26.07
C ASP A 213 -3.89 -58.94 -24.80
N GLU A 214 -4.53 -57.92 -24.21
CA GLU A 214 -5.92 -58.05 -23.74
C GLU A 214 -6.75 -56.82 -24.15
N ALA A 215 -7.63 -57.04 -25.12
CA ALA A 215 -8.69 -56.14 -25.52
C ALA A 215 -9.89 -56.29 -24.55
N HIS A 216 -10.18 -55.24 -23.78
CA HIS A 216 -11.45 -55.14 -23.06
C HIS A 216 -12.50 -54.45 -23.92
N ALA A 217 -13.55 -55.21 -24.24
CA ALA A 217 -14.78 -54.74 -24.84
C ALA A 217 -15.51 -53.75 -23.92
N VAL A 218 -15.80 -52.57 -24.44
CA VAL A 218 -16.66 -51.56 -23.82
C VAL A 218 -18.11 -51.95 -24.10
N GLY A 219 -18.79 -52.48 -23.08
CA GLY A 219 -20.24 -52.62 -23.08
C GLY A 219 -20.89 -51.27 -22.76
N GLU A 220 -21.62 -50.72 -23.73
CA GLU A 220 -22.52 -49.59 -23.57
C GLU A 220 -23.73 -50.05 -22.76
N ASP A 221 -23.77 -49.73 -21.45
CA ASP A 221 -24.97 -49.58 -20.62
C ASP A 221 -24.53 -49.18 -19.19
N GLY A 222 -23.98 -47.97 -19.08
CA GLY A 222 -23.41 -47.43 -17.85
C GLY A 222 -24.47 -46.92 -16.86
N LEU A 223 -25.12 -47.82 -16.12
CA LEU A 223 -25.66 -47.48 -14.80
C LEU A 223 -24.57 -47.78 -13.76
N ALA A 224 -23.88 -46.72 -13.34
CA ALA A 224 -22.77 -46.80 -12.41
C ALA A 224 -23.23 -47.34 -11.04
N SER A 225 -22.86 -48.58 -10.74
CA SER A 225 -22.85 -49.09 -9.38
C SER A 225 -21.78 -48.34 -8.59
N VAL A 226 -22.20 -47.41 -7.72
CA VAL A 226 -21.29 -46.76 -6.78
C VAL A 226 -21.14 -47.67 -5.57
N PHE A 227 -19.97 -48.29 -5.43
CA PHE A 227 -19.62 -49.09 -4.25
C PHE A 227 -19.12 -48.17 -3.14
N VAL A 228 -19.74 -48.27 -1.96
CA VAL A 228 -19.22 -47.72 -0.70
C VAL A 228 -19.03 -48.90 0.26
N GLY A 229 -17.83 -49.48 0.27
CA GLY A 229 -17.51 -50.69 1.05
C GLY A 229 -18.03 -52.00 0.41
N GLU A 230 -18.21 -53.06 1.23
CA GLU A 230 -18.69 -54.39 0.79
C GLU A 230 -20.20 -54.45 0.50
N VAL A 231 -20.94 -53.35 0.67
CA VAL A 231 -22.39 -53.32 0.47
C VAL A 231 -22.71 -52.86 -0.96
N ALA A 232 -23.11 -53.80 -1.81
CA ALA A 232 -23.67 -53.50 -3.12
C ALA A 232 -25.10 -52.97 -2.95
N ILE A 233 -25.31 -51.67 -3.17
CA ILE A 233 -26.65 -51.08 -3.19
C ILE A 233 -27.22 -51.25 -4.60
N ASP A 234 -28.15 -52.18 -4.76
CA ASP A 234 -28.89 -52.37 -6.01
C ASP A 234 -30.04 -51.35 -6.11
N TRP A 235 -29.80 -50.29 -6.88
CA TRP A 235 -30.77 -49.23 -7.13
C TRP A 235 -32.00 -49.70 -7.94
N THR A 236 -31.95 -50.88 -8.57
CA THR A 236 -33.12 -51.43 -9.27
C THR A 236 -34.19 -51.97 -8.31
N GLN A 237 -33.83 -52.26 -7.06
CA GLN A 237 -34.78 -52.64 -6.01
C GLN A 237 -35.38 -51.46 -5.24
N VAL A 238 -34.80 -50.26 -5.36
CA VAL A 238 -35.39 -49.03 -4.79
C VAL A 238 -36.43 -48.52 -5.77
N GLY A 239 -37.56 -49.22 -5.84
CA GLY A 239 -38.73 -48.74 -6.57
C GLY A 239 -39.17 -47.40 -6.00
N LEU A 240 -38.94 -46.32 -6.75
CA LEU A 240 -39.60 -45.03 -6.55
C LEU A 240 -41.09 -45.18 -6.86
N THR A 241 -41.84 -45.86 -6.00
CA THR A 241 -43.26 -45.61 -5.86
C THR A 241 -43.42 -44.52 -4.81
N ALA A 242 -43.70 -43.31 -5.30
CA ALA A 242 -44.17 -42.22 -4.48
C ALA A 242 -45.38 -42.66 -3.64
N VAL A 243 -45.46 -42.09 -2.43
CA VAL A 243 -46.55 -42.21 -1.44
C VAL A 243 -46.39 -43.38 -0.45
N GLY A 244 -45.75 -43.07 0.68
CA GLY A 244 -46.16 -43.61 1.98
C GLY A 244 -45.80 -45.05 2.32
N ALA A 245 -44.77 -45.63 1.70
CA ALA A 245 -44.21 -46.86 2.24
C ALA A 245 -43.39 -46.52 3.49
N ASP A 246 -43.89 -46.92 4.66
CA ASP A 246 -43.08 -47.13 5.85
C ASP A 246 -41.95 -48.09 5.45
N ILE A 247 -40.81 -47.52 5.05
CA ILE A 247 -39.56 -48.27 4.97
C ILE A 247 -39.20 -48.52 6.43
N SER A 248 -39.77 -49.58 7.00
CA SER A 248 -39.33 -50.17 8.24
C SER A 248 -37.99 -50.83 7.95
N ILE A 249 -36.96 -50.00 7.81
CA ILE A 249 -35.59 -50.46 7.88
C ILE A 249 -35.48 -50.98 9.32
N GLN A 250 -35.30 -52.29 9.48
CA GLN A 250 -34.76 -52.86 10.72
C GLN A 250 -33.29 -52.43 10.83
N ALA A 251 -33.06 -51.11 10.82
CA ALA A 251 -31.78 -50.54 11.14
C ALA A 251 -31.59 -50.78 12.63
N ASP A 252 -30.44 -51.34 12.96
CA ASP A 252 -29.95 -51.32 14.32
C ASP A 252 -30.12 -49.89 14.87
N PRO A 253 -30.75 -49.69 16.05
CA PRO A 253 -30.85 -48.38 16.68
C PRO A 253 -29.52 -47.63 16.71
N GLN A 254 -28.40 -48.34 16.78
CA GLN A 254 -27.06 -47.75 16.72
C GLN A 254 -26.75 -47.14 15.35
N GLN A 255 -27.10 -47.80 14.24
CA GLN A 255 -26.94 -47.24 12.89
C GLN A 255 -27.74 -45.96 12.70
N ALA A 256 -28.95 -45.87 13.26
CA ALA A 256 -29.74 -44.64 13.19
C ALA A 256 -29.07 -43.48 13.95
N VAL A 257 -28.45 -43.75 15.10
CA VAL A 257 -27.67 -42.76 15.86
C VAL A 257 -26.45 -42.30 15.07
N ASP A 258 -25.72 -43.23 14.44
CA ASP A 258 -24.53 -42.92 13.66
C ASP A 258 -24.85 -42.09 12.40
N ILE A 259 -25.95 -42.42 11.69
CA ILE A 259 -26.44 -41.62 10.55
C ILE A 259 -26.82 -40.20 10.99
N MET A 260 -27.52 -40.06 12.12
CA MET A 260 -27.88 -38.74 12.64
C MET A 260 -26.65 -37.94 13.10
N ALA A 261 -25.59 -38.59 13.58
CA ALA A 261 -24.32 -37.94 13.89
C ALA A 261 -23.63 -37.43 12.62
N LEU A 262 -23.56 -38.24 11.56
CA LEU A 262 -23.01 -37.84 10.26
C LEU A 262 -23.79 -36.68 9.61
N ILE A 263 -25.12 -36.67 9.74
CA ILE A 263 -25.94 -35.55 9.26
C ILE A 263 -25.60 -34.27 10.02
N ARG A 264 -25.46 -34.33 11.35
CA ARG A 264 -25.04 -33.17 12.15
C ARG A 264 -23.64 -32.69 11.76
N GLU A 265 -22.69 -33.60 11.57
CA GLU A 265 -21.35 -33.24 11.11
C GLU A 265 -21.39 -32.54 9.75
N ARG A 266 -22.14 -33.08 8.78
CA ARG A 266 -22.34 -32.43 7.48
C ARG A 266 -22.94 -31.03 7.63
N ASP A 267 -24.01 -30.88 8.41
CA ASP A 267 -24.67 -29.60 8.60
C ASP A 267 -23.74 -28.58 9.29
N THR A 268 -22.89 -29.02 10.23
CA THR A 268 -21.85 -28.15 10.83
C THR A 268 -20.77 -27.76 9.82
N ALA A 269 -20.37 -28.67 8.93
CA ALA A 269 -19.40 -28.39 7.87
C ALA A 269 -19.96 -27.39 6.84
N GLU A 270 -21.24 -27.54 6.46
CA GLU A 270 -21.92 -26.59 5.59
C GLU A 270 -22.04 -25.19 6.23
N ALA A 271 -22.38 -25.13 7.52
CA ALA A 271 -22.42 -23.87 8.26
C ALA A 271 -21.04 -23.19 8.34
N ALA A 272 -19.98 -23.98 8.57
CA ALA A 272 -18.61 -23.49 8.57
C ALA A 272 -18.21 -22.94 7.18
N LEU A 273 -18.51 -23.67 6.10
CA LEU A 273 -18.25 -23.24 4.73
C LEU A 273 -18.96 -21.92 4.40
N ALA A 274 -20.24 -21.81 4.77
CA ALA A 274 -21.02 -20.59 4.58
C ALA A 274 -20.42 -19.38 5.32
N LEU A 275 -19.89 -19.57 6.53
CA LEU A 275 -19.19 -18.52 7.28
C LEU A 275 -17.90 -18.06 6.56
N THR A 276 -17.09 -18.99 6.06
CA THR A 276 -15.88 -18.67 5.28
C THR A 276 -16.20 -17.89 4.00
N LEU A 277 -17.24 -18.28 3.26
CA LEU A 277 -17.66 -17.56 2.06
C LEU A 277 -18.10 -16.13 2.38
N ARG A 278 -18.83 -15.91 3.48
CA ARG A 278 -19.19 -14.55 3.94
C ARG A 278 -17.96 -13.70 4.28
N LYS A 279 -16.97 -14.27 5.00
CA LYS A 279 -15.71 -13.58 5.32
C LYS A 279 -14.92 -13.22 4.07
N TRP A 280 -14.91 -14.11 3.07
CA TRP A 280 -14.25 -13.85 1.79
C TRP A 280 -14.94 -12.71 1.03
N ASP A 281 -16.27 -12.71 0.95
CA ASP A 281 -17.05 -11.63 0.33
C ASP A 281 -16.81 -10.27 1.00
N GLU A 282 -16.69 -10.24 2.33
CA GLU A 282 -16.36 -9.04 3.10
C GLU A 282 -14.95 -8.54 2.78
N SER A 283 -13.98 -9.44 2.71
CA SER A 283 -12.60 -9.12 2.29
C SER A 283 -12.55 -8.60 0.86
N VAL A 284 -13.32 -9.18 -0.06
CA VAL A 284 -13.43 -8.70 -1.45
C VAL A 284 -14.07 -7.32 -1.51
N ARG A 285 -15.07 -7.03 -0.65
CA ARG A 285 -15.71 -5.72 -0.55
C ARG A 285 -14.72 -4.66 -0.03
N GLU A 286 -13.93 -4.99 1.00
CA GLU A 286 -12.87 -4.14 1.54
C GLU A 286 -11.81 -3.83 0.48
N LEU A 287 -11.27 -4.85 -0.19
CA LEU A 287 -10.29 -4.69 -1.28
C LEU A 287 -10.83 -3.90 -2.48
N ARG A 288 -12.14 -3.95 -2.75
CA ARG A 288 -12.78 -3.09 -3.76
C ARG A 288 -12.88 -1.65 -3.28
N GLY A 289 -13.23 -1.43 -2.01
CA GLY A 289 -13.21 -0.11 -1.38
C GLY A 289 -11.82 0.54 -1.44
N GLU A 290 -10.78 -0.21 -1.09
CA GLU A 290 -9.38 0.25 -1.15
C GLU A 290 -8.93 0.57 -2.58
N ARG A 291 -9.30 -0.25 -3.56
CA ARG A 291 -8.99 0.03 -4.98
C ARG A 291 -9.68 1.31 -5.48
N VAL A 292 -10.92 1.56 -5.05
CA VAL A 292 -11.61 2.82 -5.38
C VAL A 292 -10.93 4.00 -4.70
N ALA A 293 -10.62 3.91 -3.41
CA ALA A 293 -9.90 4.95 -2.67
C ALA A 293 -8.54 5.27 -3.31
N THR A 294 -7.78 4.25 -3.69
CA THR A 294 -6.48 4.40 -4.36
C THR A 294 -6.60 5.08 -5.72
N ARG A 295 -7.63 4.74 -6.52
CA ARG A 295 -7.89 5.43 -7.79
C ARG A 295 -8.25 6.89 -7.58
N VAL A 296 -9.08 7.21 -6.59
CA VAL A 296 -9.46 8.59 -6.24
C VAL A 296 -8.23 9.39 -5.80
N MET A 297 -7.39 8.84 -4.91
CA MET A 297 -6.16 9.51 -4.47
C MET A 297 -5.18 9.74 -5.63
N ARG A 298 -5.00 8.73 -6.52
CA ARG A 298 -4.13 8.89 -7.69
C ARG A 298 -4.66 9.93 -8.68
N ALA A 299 -5.98 10.00 -8.89
CA ALA A 299 -6.60 11.03 -9.71
C ALA A 299 -6.38 12.43 -9.12
N SER A 300 -6.55 12.57 -7.79
CA SER A 300 -6.28 13.82 -7.06
C SER A 300 -4.81 14.25 -7.15
N LEU A 301 -3.87 13.32 -7.00
CA LEU A 301 -2.44 13.60 -7.18
C LEU A 301 -2.12 14.07 -8.60
N ASN A 302 -2.61 13.36 -9.62
CA ASN A 302 -2.41 13.76 -11.02
C ASN A 302 -3.02 15.13 -11.34
N MET A 303 -4.17 15.46 -10.74
CA MET A 303 -4.79 16.78 -10.85
C MET A 303 -3.88 17.86 -10.26
N HIS A 304 -3.37 17.66 -9.04
CA HIS A 304 -2.44 18.61 -8.42
C HIS A 304 -1.17 18.81 -9.23
N THR A 305 -0.60 17.73 -9.77
CA THR A 305 0.58 17.83 -10.64
C THR A 305 0.29 18.69 -11.87
N ARG A 306 -0.85 18.47 -12.55
CA ARG A 306 -1.22 19.27 -13.74
C ARG A 306 -1.41 20.75 -13.42
N LEU A 307 -1.99 21.06 -12.26
CA LEU A 307 -2.19 22.44 -11.84
C LEU A 307 -0.87 23.13 -11.49
N LEU A 308 0.07 22.41 -10.88
CA LEU A 308 1.41 22.94 -10.61
C LEU A 308 2.18 23.16 -11.91
N GLU A 309 2.08 22.23 -12.85
CA GLU A 309 2.68 22.36 -14.18
C GLU A 309 2.09 23.56 -14.95
N SER A 310 0.76 23.73 -14.95
CA SER A 310 0.10 24.87 -15.62
C SER A 310 0.42 26.21 -14.97
N ALA A 311 0.41 26.28 -13.64
CA ALA A 311 0.79 27.47 -12.89
C ALA A 311 2.23 27.89 -13.17
N SER A 312 3.16 26.92 -13.24
CA SER A 312 4.57 27.21 -13.56
C SER A 312 4.77 27.72 -14.99
N ALA A 313 3.88 27.33 -15.91
CA ALA A 313 4.00 27.66 -17.32
C ALA A 313 3.46 29.05 -17.69
N ARG A 314 2.67 29.72 -16.82
CA ARG A 314 1.88 30.89 -17.24
C ARG A 314 2.16 32.20 -16.51
N GLU A 315 3.08 32.27 -15.56
CA GLU A 315 3.20 33.46 -14.67
C GLU A 315 1.83 33.91 -14.11
N GLU A 316 0.91 32.95 -13.93
CA GLU A 316 -0.44 33.23 -13.44
C GLU A 316 -0.35 33.73 -12.00
N THR A 317 -1.15 34.74 -11.67
CA THR A 317 -1.26 35.21 -10.29
C THR A 317 -1.83 34.10 -9.41
N ASN A 318 -1.42 34.07 -8.14
CA ASN A 318 -1.93 33.09 -7.17
C ASN A 318 -3.47 33.06 -7.10
N GLU A 319 -4.14 34.17 -7.40
CA GLU A 319 -5.60 34.29 -7.42
C GLU A 319 -6.24 33.49 -8.57
N GLN A 320 -5.66 33.56 -9.78
CA GLN A 320 -6.10 32.78 -10.93
C GLN A 320 -5.97 31.26 -10.68
N ILE A 321 -4.86 30.85 -10.05
CA ILE A 321 -4.60 29.44 -9.69
C ILE A 321 -5.65 28.93 -8.69
N LEU A 322 -6.02 29.76 -7.71
CA LEU A 322 -7.02 29.38 -6.70
C LEU A 322 -8.43 29.28 -7.31
N ASP A 323 -8.79 30.16 -8.23
CA ASP A 323 -10.07 30.10 -8.94
C ASP A 323 -10.17 28.87 -9.85
N ASP A 324 -9.10 28.55 -10.58
CA ASP A 324 -9.02 27.33 -11.39
C ASP A 324 -9.11 26.08 -10.53
N TYR A 325 -8.44 26.08 -9.37
CA TYR A 325 -8.54 24.99 -8.40
C TYR A 325 -9.97 24.83 -7.86
N ALA A 326 -10.64 25.93 -7.50
CA ALA A 326 -12.02 25.91 -7.03
C ALA A 326 -13.00 25.41 -8.12
N ASN A 327 -12.79 25.83 -9.37
CA ASN A 327 -13.57 25.36 -10.52
C ASN A 327 -13.42 23.85 -10.73
N GLU A 328 -12.21 23.33 -10.64
CA GLU A 328 -11.95 21.91 -10.84
C GLU A 328 -12.51 21.06 -9.68
N ILE A 329 -12.44 21.56 -8.44
CA ILE A 329 -13.12 20.92 -7.30
C ILE A 329 -14.63 20.82 -7.55
N ARG A 330 -15.26 21.89 -8.06
CA ARG A 330 -16.70 21.88 -8.38
C ARG A 330 -17.03 20.81 -9.44
N ARG A 331 -16.25 20.74 -10.53
CA ARG A 331 -16.42 19.71 -11.57
C ARG A 331 -16.31 18.30 -11.01
N ASN A 332 -15.28 18.04 -10.21
CA ASN A 332 -15.08 16.73 -9.60
C ASN A 332 -16.22 16.36 -8.65
N HIS A 333 -16.73 17.32 -7.87
CA HIS A 333 -17.86 17.09 -6.99
C HIS A 333 -19.15 16.74 -7.76
N ASP A 334 -19.40 17.42 -8.88
CA ASP A 334 -20.54 17.13 -9.74
C ASP A 334 -20.40 15.76 -10.43
N GLU A 335 -19.19 15.39 -10.87
CA GLU A 335 -18.92 14.05 -11.43
C GLU A 335 -19.15 12.94 -10.39
N ILE A 336 -18.72 13.15 -9.14
CA ILE A 336 -19.00 12.21 -8.04
C ILE A 336 -20.50 12.05 -7.82
N ARG A 337 -21.29 13.13 -7.88
CA ARG A 337 -22.75 13.03 -7.78
C ARG A 337 -23.34 12.25 -8.94
N ARG A 338 -22.90 12.52 -10.18
CA ARG A 338 -23.35 11.79 -11.38
C ARG A 338 -23.09 10.29 -11.24
N LEU A 339 -21.88 9.91 -10.84
CA LEU A 339 -21.48 8.52 -10.63
C LEU A 339 -22.29 7.83 -9.51
N ARG A 340 -22.65 8.56 -8.44
CA ARG A 340 -23.55 8.02 -7.40
C ARG A 340 -24.93 7.72 -7.96
N THR A 341 -25.51 8.64 -8.73
CA THR A 341 -26.81 8.44 -9.38
C THR A 341 -26.77 7.28 -10.38
N GLU A 342 -25.73 7.17 -11.21
CA GLU A 342 -25.53 6.01 -12.11
C GLU A 342 -25.43 4.70 -11.31
N ASN A 343 -24.72 4.68 -10.18
CA ASN A 343 -24.62 3.49 -9.33
C ASN A 343 -25.97 3.09 -8.71
N GLU A 344 -26.76 4.05 -8.27
CA GLU A 344 -28.13 3.83 -7.77
C GLU A 344 -29.04 3.29 -8.86
N GLN A 345 -28.97 3.83 -10.08
CA GLN A 345 -29.69 3.31 -11.23
C GLN A 345 -29.27 1.87 -11.57
N LEU A 346 -27.98 1.56 -11.57
CA LEU A 346 -27.49 0.20 -11.78
C LEU A 346 -27.94 -0.76 -10.68
N LYS A 347 -27.98 -0.31 -9.42
CA LYS A 347 -28.55 -1.09 -8.31
C LYS A 347 -30.05 -1.34 -8.49
N ALA A 348 -30.79 -0.36 -8.98
CA ALA A 348 -32.22 -0.49 -9.30
C ALA A 348 -32.46 -1.42 -10.50
N GLN A 349 -31.53 -1.44 -11.47
CA GLN A 349 -31.56 -2.35 -12.62
C GLN A 349 -31.07 -3.77 -12.31
N GLN A 350 -30.38 -4.00 -11.18
CA GLN A 350 -30.02 -5.37 -10.79
C GLN A 350 -31.32 -6.15 -10.58
N PRO A 351 -31.55 -7.22 -11.34
CA PRO A 351 -32.91 -7.68 -11.48
C PRO A 351 -33.33 -8.44 -10.21
N TRP A 352 -34.60 -8.26 -9.89
CA TRP A 352 -35.34 -8.82 -8.76
C TRP A 352 -35.08 -10.31 -8.44
N TRP A 353 -34.48 -11.10 -9.33
CA TRP A 353 -34.17 -12.52 -9.12
C TRP A 353 -33.17 -12.79 -7.99
N LYS A 354 -32.34 -11.83 -7.57
CA LYS A 354 -31.57 -11.98 -6.31
C LYS A 354 -32.43 -11.99 -5.04
N ARG A 355 -33.71 -11.56 -5.12
CA ARG A 355 -34.68 -11.71 -4.01
C ARG A 355 -35.49 -13.01 -4.06
N VAL A 356 -35.37 -13.80 -5.14
CA VAL A 356 -36.07 -15.08 -5.29
C VAL A 356 -35.16 -16.27 -4.90
N ALA A 357 -33.84 -16.06 -4.90
CA ALA A 357 -32.85 -17.05 -4.48
C ALA A 357 -32.56 -17.05 -2.97
N SER A 358 -33.34 -16.28 -2.18
CA SER A 358 -33.40 -16.27 -0.72
C SER A 358 -34.81 -16.63 -0.30
#